data_AF-A0A2G4GCT1-F1
#
_entry.id   AF-A0A2G4GCT1-F1
#
_cell.length_a   1.000
_cell.length_b   1.000
_cell.length_c   1.000
_cell.angle_alpha   90.00
_cell.angle_beta   90.00
_cell.angle_gamma   90.00
#
_symmetry.space_group_name_H-M   'P 1'
#
loop_
_entity.id
_entity.type
_entity.pdbx_description
1 polymer ?
#
loop_
_entity_poly.entity_id
_entity_poly.type
_entity_poly.pdbx_seq_one_letter_code
_entity_poly.pdbx_strand_id
1 'polypeptide(L)'
;MLHVAARWALRDWAEGRAVPDEIYADQQGAWSLQGGRPANHPRTRLRQYAAWTQGCPAWPARLEGWAAQLTAGATFATGTRAVRRTNRFTARRSWVAAEICAGAMGGARLDTLVCDGFLPLLAAVADRSDAQWQGLWHHWFPGDFPPLVSRGLRELGVFSGAARPACQGSAQGLLGWLLERETRG
;
A
#
# COMPACT_ATOMS: atom_id res chain seq x y z
N MET A 1 -4.24 -14.37 -7.40
CA MET A 1 -3.08 -13.91 -6.59
C MET A 1 -3.01 -14.64 -5.26
N LEU A 2 -4.08 -14.72 -4.46
CA LEU A 2 -4.07 -15.50 -3.21
C LEU A 2 -3.74 -16.99 -3.43
N HIS A 3 -4.28 -17.62 -4.48
CA HIS A 3 -3.92 -19.00 -4.84
C HIS A 3 -2.42 -19.19 -5.12
N VAL A 4 -1.78 -18.19 -5.73
CA VAL A 4 -0.32 -18.19 -5.95
C VAL A 4 0.42 -18.11 -4.61
N ALA A 5 0.01 -17.20 -3.72
CA ALA A 5 0.61 -17.09 -2.39
C ALA A 5 0.46 -18.38 -1.55
N ALA A 6 -0.60 -19.17 -1.76
CA ALA A 6 -0.82 -20.44 -1.08
C ALA A 6 0.05 -21.59 -1.63
N ARG A 7 0.51 -21.51 -2.89
CA ARG A 7 1.27 -22.59 -3.56
C ARG A 7 2.78 -22.37 -3.55
N TRP A 8 3.25 -21.13 -3.59
CA TRP A 8 4.68 -20.81 -3.59
C TRP A 8 5.06 -20.05 -2.33
N ALA A 9 5.90 -20.65 -1.49
CA ALA A 9 6.34 -20.03 -0.25
C ALA A 9 7.25 -18.83 -0.53
N LEU A 10 7.35 -17.89 0.40
CA LEU A 10 8.17 -16.69 0.23
C LEU A 10 9.64 -17.01 -0.11
N ARG A 11 10.16 -18.12 0.43
CA ARG A 11 11.50 -18.64 0.15
C ARG A 11 11.68 -19.02 -1.32
N ASP A 12 10.67 -19.59 -1.97
CA ASP A 12 10.73 -19.96 -3.38
C ASP A 12 10.84 -18.74 -4.29
N TRP A 13 10.17 -17.65 -3.91
CA TRP A 13 10.30 -16.36 -4.60
C TRP A 13 11.70 -15.77 -4.44
N ALA A 14 12.20 -15.72 -3.21
CA ALA A 14 13.52 -15.20 -2.89
C ALA A 14 14.66 -15.98 -3.57
N GLU A 15 14.55 -17.30 -3.65
CA GLU A 15 15.56 -18.18 -4.27
C GLU A 15 15.35 -18.36 -5.78
N GLY A 16 14.39 -17.63 -6.38
CA GLY A 16 14.15 -17.64 -7.83
C GLY A 16 13.46 -18.89 -8.38
N ARG A 17 12.96 -19.78 -7.51
CA ARG A 17 12.20 -20.97 -7.91
C ARG A 17 10.76 -20.66 -8.34
N ALA A 18 10.18 -19.57 -7.84
CA ALA A 18 8.86 -19.11 -8.27
C ALA A 18 8.98 -18.29 -9.57
N VAL A 19 8.97 -18.97 -10.72
CA VAL A 19 9.17 -18.33 -12.03
C VAL A 19 7.89 -17.61 -12.50
N PRO A 20 7.86 -16.27 -12.62
CA PRO A 20 6.63 -15.52 -12.86
C PRO A 20 5.87 -15.89 -14.13
N ASP A 21 6.58 -16.18 -15.21
CA ASP A 21 5.97 -16.47 -16.50
C ASP A 21 5.39 -17.90 -16.54
N GLU A 22 6.00 -18.85 -15.83
CA GLU A 22 5.46 -20.21 -15.66
C GLU A 22 4.24 -20.21 -14.75
N ILE A 23 4.30 -19.48 -13.63
CA ILE A 23 3.15 -19.29 -12.72
C ILE A 23 1.99 -18.63 -13.45
N TYR A 24 2.27 -17.65 -14.30
CA TYR A 24 1.24 -17.01 -15.12
C TYR A 24 0.62 -18.00 -16.12
N ALA A 25 1.44 -18.85 -16.75
CA ALA A 25 1.00 -19.85 -17.72
C ALA A 25 0.15 -20.97 -17.08
N ASP A 26 0.59 -21.49 -15.93
CA ASP A 26 -0.11 -22.52 -15.14
C ASP A 26 -1.51 -22.07 -14.68
N GLN A 27 -1.72 -20.76 -14.58
CA GLN A 27 -2.97 -20.15 -14.12
C GLN A 27 -3.81 -19.55 -15.26
N GLN A 28 -3.51 -19.89 -16.53
CA GLN A 28 -4.30 -19.42 -17.67
C GLN A 28 -5.76 -19.88 -17.53
N GLY A 29 -6.70 -18.92 -17.59
CA GLY A 29 -8.13 -19.15 -17.39
C GLY A 29 -8.63 -18.85 -15.97
N ALA A 30 -7.77 -18.83 -14.95
CA ALA A 30 -8.15 -18.44 -13.58
C ALA A 30 -8.10 -16.92 -13.32
N TRP A 31 -7.50 -16.16 -14.24
CA TRP A 31 -7.38 -14.71 -14.15
C TRP A 31 -8.56 -14.00 -14.80
N SER A 32 -9.29 -13.19 -14.03
CA SER A 32 -10.20 -12.21 -14.61
C SER A 32 -9.38 -11.04 -15.17
N LEU A 33 -9.36 -10.91 -16.51
CA LEU A 33 -8.68 -9.82 -17.21
C LEU A 33 -9.63 -8.67 -17.58
N GLN A 34 -10.94 -8.82 -17.34
CA GLN A 34 -11.92 -7.78 -17.64
C GLN A 34 -11.77 -6.58 -16.68
N GLY A 35 -11.69 -5.38 -17.23
CA GLY A 35 -11.60 -4.13 -16.45
C GLY A 35 -10.26 -3.86 -15.75
N GLY A 36 -9.25 -4.72 -15.94
CA GLY A 36 -7.93 -4.55 -15.32
C GLY A 36 -7.14 -3.40 -15.94
N ARG A 37 -6.73 -2.41 -15.13
CA ARG A 37 -5.71 -1.44 -15.56
C ARG A 37 -4.43 -2.19 -15.97
N PRO A 38 -3.67 -1.76 -17.00
CA PRO A 38 -2.46 -2.46 -17.44
C PRO A 38 -1.43 -2.75 -16.32
N ALA A 39 -1.31 -1.82 -15.35
CA ALA A 39 -0.44 -1.99 -14.17
C ALA A 39 -0.91 -3.06 -13.16
N ASN A 40 -2.15 -3.53 -13.30
CA ASN A 40 -2.76 -4.60 -12.51
C ASN A 40 -2.76 -5.95 -13.26
N HIS A 41 -2.14 -6.02 -14.44
CA HIS A 41 -2.03 -7.27 -15.16
C HIS A 41 -1.31 -8.33 -14.31
N PRO A 42 -1.86 -9.54 -14.16
CA PRO A 42 -1.29 -10.57 -13.27
C PRO A 42 0.17 -10.89 -13.55
N ARG A 43 0.55 -11.04 -14.83
CA ARG A 43 1.94 -11.27 -15.24
C ARG A 43 2.90 -10.19 -14.74
N THR A 44 2.53 -8.91 -14.91
CA THR A 44 3.33 -7.77 -14.46
C THR A 44 3.47 -7.77 -12.93
N ARG A 45 2.38 -8.09 -12.22
CA ARG A 45 2.37 -8.21 -10.75
C ARG A 45 3.31 -9.32 -10.27
N LEU A 46 3.26 -10.51 -10.87
CA LEU A 46 4.14 -11.64 -10.52
C LEU A 46 5.61 -11.28 -10.72
N ARG A 47 5.96 -10.62 -11.84
CA ARG A 47 7.33 -10.16 -12.09
C ARG A 47 7.82 -9.15 -11.05
N GLN A 48 6.95 -8.23 -10.63
CA GLN A 48 7.30 -7.26 -9.59
C GLN A 48 7.44 -7.91 -8.22
N TYR A 49 6.65 -8.93 -7.89
CA TYR A 49 6.82 -9.70 -6.65
C TYR A 49 8.12 -10.51 -6.66
N ALA A 50 8.49 -11.14 -7.78
CA ALA A 50 9.78 -11.79 -7.93
C ALA A 50 10.94 -10.79 -7.78
N ALA A 51 10.90 -9.67 -8.49
CA ALA A 51 11.94 -8.64 -8.39
C ALA A 51 12.09 -8.10 -6.94
N TRP A 52 10.96 -7.85 -6.26
CA TRP A 52 10.96 -7.42 -4.86
C TRP A 52 11.58 -8.47 -3.93
N THR A 53 11.06 -9.69 -3.95
CA THR A 53 11.48 -10.76 -3.02
C THR A 53 12.91 -11.22 -3.25
N GLN A 54 13.40 -11.17 -4.49
CA GLN A 54 14.80 -11.47 -4.82
C GLN A 54 15.72 -10.30 -4.47
N GLY A 55 15.27 -9.06 -4.70
CA GLY A 55 16.04 -7.85 -4.36
C GLY A 55 16.13 -7.58 -2.85
N CYS A 56 15.14 -8.04 -2.08
CA CYS A 56 15.16 -7.98 -0.62
C CYS A 56 14.53 -9.25 0.00
N PRO A 57 15.25 -10.37 0.08
CA PRO A 57 14.74 -11.62 0.66
C PRO A 57 14.28 -11.49 2.12
N ALA A 58 14.97 -10.62 2.87
CA ALA A 58 14.69 -10.35 4.28
C ALA A 58 13.66 -9.23 4.50
N TRP A 59 12.91 -8.82 3.47
CA TRP A 59 11.93 -7.73 3.58
C TRP A 59 10.94 -7.89 4.74
N PRO A 60 10.44 -9.09 5.13
CA PRO A 60 9.51 -9.20 6.24
C PRO A 60 10.14 -8.78 7.57
N ALA A 61 11.34 -9.29 7.86
CA ALA A 61 12.09 -8.95 9.07
C ALA A 61 12.49 -7.46 9.10
N ARG A 62 12.84 -6.89 7.93
CA ARG A 62 13.12 -5.45 7.81
C ARG A 62 11.87 -4.61 8.04
N LEU A 63 10.71 -5.07 7.56
CA LEU A 63 9.44 -4.39 7.76
C LEU A 63 9.06 -4.40 9.25
N GLU A 64 9.21 -5.53 9.92
CA GLU A 64 8.98 -5.66 11.36
C GLU A 64 9.92 -4.74 12.16
N GLY A 65 11.21 -4.72 11.84
CA GLY A 65 12.19 -3.82 12.47
C GLY A 65 11.88 -2.33 12.27
N TRP A 66 11.15 -1.98 11.21
CA TRP A 66 10.72 -0.61 10.93
C TRP A 66 9.52 -0.16 11.78
N ALA A 67 8.72 -1.11 12.31
CA ALA A 67 7.50 -0.80 13.07
C ALA A 67 7.76 0.13 14.25
N ALA A 68 8.83 -0.11 15.01
CA ALA A 68 9.21 0.73 16.15
C ALA A 68 9.55 2.17 15.73
N GLN A 69 10.19 2.34 14.57
CA GLN A 69 10.60 3.65 14.05
C GLN A 69 9.42 4.47 13.53
N LEU A 70 8.37 3.78 13.05
CA LEU A 70 7.17 4.41 12.52
C LEU A 70 6.38 5.16 13.59
N THR A 71 6.22 4.53 14.76
CA THR A 71 5.39 5.04 15.86
C THR A 71 6.18 5.88 16.86
N ALA A 72 7.51 5.75 16.92
CA ALA A 72 8.35 6.51 17.85
C ALA A 72 8.18 8.02 17.67
N GLY A 73 7.67 8.68 18.71
CA GLY A 73 7.46 10.14 18.74
C GLY A 73 6.44 10.66 17.73
N ALA A 74 5.62 9.79 17.13
CA ALA A 74 4.68 10.18 16.10
C ALA A 74 3.49 10.95 16.70
N THR A 75 3.15 12.09 16.09
CA THR A 75 2.03 12.96 16.53
C THR A 75 1.11 13.31 15.37
N PHE A 76 -0.21 13.36 15.66
CA PHE A 76 -1.27 13.43 14.64
C PHE A 76 -2.32 14.53 14.89
N ALA A 77 -2.06 15.46 15.81
CA ALA A 77 -3.04 16.48 16.23
C ALA A 77 -3.23 17.67 15.25
N THR A 78 -2.68 17.61 14.04
CA THR A 78 -2.70 18.73 13.07
C THR A 78 -3.11 18.24 11.67
N GLY A 79 -3.36 19.15 10.73
CA GLY A 79 -3.71 18.77 9.36
C GLY A 79 -2.62 17.96 8.64
N THR A 80 -3.02 17.16 7.63
CA THR A 80 -2.15 16.22 6.90
C THR A 80 -0.80 16.78 6.47
N ARG A 81 -0.74 18.03 5.97
CA ARG A 81 0.52 18.66 5.55
C ARG A 81 1.51 18.75 6.72
N ALA A 82 1.05 19.24 7.87
CA ALA A 82 1.87 19.41 9.05
C ALA A 82 2.32 18.05 9.61
N VAL A 83 1.39 17.10 9.72
CA VAL A 83 1.69 15.73 10.14
C VAL A 83 2.76 15.08 9.26
N ARG A 84 2.60 15.13 7.93
CA ARG A 84 3.58 14.53 7.01
C ARG A 84 4.97 15.15 7.13
N ARG A 85 5.05 16.46 7.38
CA ARG A 85 6.31 17.18 7.57
C ARG A 85 6.97 16.76 8.88
N THR A 86 6.24 16.83 9.99
CA THR A 86 6.75 16.48 11.33
C THR A 86 7.23 15.04 11.38
N ASN A 87 6.46 14.12 10.81
CA ASN A 87 6.75 12.69 10.81
C ASN A 87 7.56 12.23 9.58
N ARG A 88 8.07 13.15 8.76
CA ARG A 88 8.94 12.88 7.60
C ARG A 88 8.40 11.82 6.63
N PHE A 89 7.12 11.89 6.28
CA PHE A 89 6.43 10.87 5.46
C PHE A 89 7.07 10.67 4.09
N THR A 90 7.57 11.73 3.43
CA THR A 90 8.26 11.60 2.13
C THR A 90 9.55 10.77 2.25
N ALA A 91 10.33 10.99 3.32
CA ALA A 91 11.54 10.22 3.57
C ALA A 91 11.19 8.77 3.91
N ARG A 92 10.17 8.55 4.76
CA ARG A 92 9.64 7.23 5.10
C ARG A 92 9.18 6.46 3.85
N ARG A 93 8.40 7.10 2.97
CA ARG A 93 7.96 6.52 1.70
C ARG A 93 9.14 6.11 0.81
N SER A 94 10.14 6.97 0.70
CA SER A 94 11.35 6.69 -0.09
C SER A 94 12.15 5.53 0.50
N TRP A 95 12.25 5.48 1.83
CA TRP A 95 12.89 4.39 2.55
C TRP A 95 12.17 3.05 2.32
N VAL A 96 10.84 3.00 2.41
CA VAL A 96 10.09 1.75 2.12
C VAL A 96 10.33 1.30 0.67
N ALA A 97 10.32 2.23 -0.28
CA ALA A 97 10.57 1.90 -1.69
C ALA A 97 11.95 1.24 -1.88
N ALA A 98 12.98 1.79 -1.25
CA ALA A 98 14.36 1.31 -1.39
C ALA A 98 14.63 0.07 -0.52
N GLU A 99 14.37 0.15 0.77
CA GLU A 99 14.86 -0.81 1.77
C GLU A 99 13.95 -2.00 2.02
N ILE A 100 12.64 -1.84 1.76
CA ILE A 100 11.65 -2.91 1.87
C ILE A 100 11.35 -3.48 0.50
N CYS A 101 11.07 -2.62 -0.49
CA CYS A 101 10.62 -3.03 -1.82
C CYS A 101 11.74 -3.21 -2.85
N ALA A 102 13.01 -2.95 -2.52
CA ALA A 102 14.16 -3.04 -3.42
C ALA A 102 13.97 -2.29 -4.76
N GLY A 103 13.20 -1.18 -4.75
CA GLY A 103 12.85 -0.43 -5.96
C GLY A 103 11.86 -1.11 -6.91
N ALA A 104 11.42 -2.34 -6.64
CA ALA A 104 10.50 -3.08 -7.51
C ALA A 104 9.05 -2.55 -7.47
N MET A 105 8.72 -1.76 -6.43
CA MET A 105 7.40 -1.16 -6.22
C MET A 105 7.52 0.36 -6.07
N GLY A 106 6.74 1.11 -6.85
CA GLY A 106 6.75 2.57 -6.83
C GLY A 106 5.37 3.18 -7.10
N GLY A 107 5.31 4.51 -7.07
CA GLY A 107 4.09 5.28 -7.35
C GLY A 107 2.95 4.98 -6.36
N ALA A 108 1.71 5.20 -6.79
CA ALA A 108 0.50 4.96 -5.99
C ALA A 108 0.37 3.50 -5.52
N ARG A 109 1.02 2.57 -6.23
CA ARG A 109 1.02 1.16 -5.88
C ARG A 109 1.88 0.82 -4.66
N LEU A 110 2.99 1.52 -4.48
CA LEU A 110 3.74 1.47 -3.22
C LEU A 110 2.85 1.96 -2.08
N ASP A 111 2.11 3.04 -2.30
CA ASP A 111 1.23 3.62 -1.29
C ASP A 111 0.05 2.69 -0.95
N THR A 112 -0.53 1.99 -1.95
CA THR A 112 -1.48 0.87 -1.70
C THR A 112 -0.85 -0.22 -0.85
N LEU A 113 0.36 -0.66 -1.17
CA LEU A 113 1.03 -1.71 -0.41
C LEU A 113 1.28 -1.28 1.05
N VAL A 114 1.66 -0.02 1.27
CA VAL A 114 1.83 0.52 2.62
C VAL A 114 0.51 0.56 3.37
N CYS A 115 -0.54 1.14 2.77
CA CYS A 115 -1.81 1.37 3.44
C CYS A 115 -2.63 0.10 3.66
N ASP A 116 -2.64 -0.81 2.69
CA ASP A 116 -3.55 -1.95 2.65
C ASP A 116 -2.83 -3.27 2.98
N GLY A 117 -1.50 -3.28 2.97
CA GLY A 117 -0.67 -4.43 3.30
C GLY A 117 0.16 -4.22 4.57
N PHE A 118 1.14 -3.31 4.51
CA PHE A 118 2.15 -3.19 5.57
C PHE A 118 1.61 -2.62 6.88
N LEU A 119 0.95 -1.46 6.86
CA LEU A 119 0.46 -0.83 8.09
C LEU A 119 -0.54 -1.71 8.84
N PRO A 120 -1.52 -2.38 8.19
CA PRO A 120 -2.41 -3.31 8.88
C PRO A 120 -1.67 -4.50 9.49
N LEU A 121 -0.72 -5.11 8.77
CA LEU A 121 0.08 -6.22 9.30
C LEU A 121 0.93 -5.79 10.49
N LEU A 122 1.57 -4.62 10.41
CA LEU A 122 2.36 -4.07 11.50
C LEU A 122 1.51 -3.72 12.72
N ALA A 123 0.33 -3.14 12.51
CA ALA A 123 -0.61 -2.85 13.59
C ALA A 123 -1.09 -4.12 14.30
N ALA A 124 -1.25 -5.23 13.57
CA ALA A 124 -1.68 -6.51 14.14
C ALA A 124 -0.62 -7.18 15.03
N VAL A 125 0.67 -6.93 14.79
CA VAL A 125 1.77 -7.56 15.54
C VAL A 125 2.44 -6.64 16.56
N ALA A 126 2.21 -5.34 16.48
CA ALA A 126 2.86 -4.37 17.34
C ALA A 126 2.06 -4.10 18.62
N ASP A 127 2.74 -4.17 19.77
CA ASP A 127 2.22 -3.73 21.07
C ASP A 127 2.23 -2.19 21.17
N ARG A 128 1.40 -1.51 20.38
CA ARG A 128 1.32 -0.04 20.26
C ARG A 128 -0.13 0.42 20.20
N SER A 129 -0.36 1.69 20.51
CA SER A 129 -1.73 2.22 20.52
C SER A 129 -2.33 2.31 19.11
N ASP A 130 -3.58 1.89 18.98
CA ASP A 130 -4.36 1.95 17.73
C ASP A 130 -4.36 3.35 17.10
N ALA A 131 -4.35 4.40 17.93
CA ALA A 131 -4.33 5.79 17.48
C ALA A 131 -3.07 6.15 16.66
N GLN A 132 -1.90 5.58 16.98
CA GLN A 132 -0.67 5.86 16.24
C GLN A 132 -0.71 5.21 14.85
N TRP A 133 -1.14 3.95 14.77
CA TRP A 133 -1.29 3.23 13.50
C TRP A 133 -2.36 3.86 12.63
N GLN A 134 -3.50 4.23 13.22
CA GLN A 134 -4.56 4.94 12.52
C GLN A 134 -4.06 6.29 11.99
N GLY A 135 -3.30 7.05 12.78
CA GLY A 135 -2.71 8.32 12.35
C GLY A 135 -1.74 8.15 11.18
N LEU A 136 -0.86 7.14 11.25
CA LEU A 136 0.05 6.80 10.16
C LEU A 136 -0.71 6.47 8.88
N TRP A 137 -1.71 5.59 9.00
CA TRP A 137 -2.54 5.17 7.87
C TRP A 137 -3.33 6.34 7.29
N HIS A 138 -4.03 7.10 8.12
CA HIS A 138 -4.89 8.20 7.70
C HIS A 138 -4.12 9.25 6.89
N HIS A 139 -2.95 9.65 7.40
CA HIS A 139 -2.15 10.71 6.78
C HIS A 139 -1.20 10.18 5.70
N TRP A 140 -1.13 8.87 5.45
CA TRP A 140 -0.31 8.33 4.36
C TRP A 140 -0.79 8.84 2.99
N PHE A 141 0.10 8.75 2.00
CA PHE A 141 -0.25 9.10 0.63
C PHE A 141 -1.36 8.18 0.12
N PRO A 142 -2.30 8.67 -0.69
CA PRO A 142 -3.33 7.82 -1.24
C PRO A 142 -2.71 6.80 -2.20
N GLY A 143 -3.15 5.54 -2.08
CA GLY A 143 -2.81 4.48 -3.02
C GLY A 143 -3.51 4.59 -4.37
N ASP A 144 -3.58 3.47 -5.08
CA ASP A 144 -4.34 3.30 -6.31
C ASP A 144 -5.85 3.38 -6.06
N PHE A 145 -6.41 4.58 -6.21
CA PHE A 145 -7.87 4.80 -6.18
C PHE A 145 -8.48 5.00 -7.57
N PRO A 146 -9.81 4.81 -7.73
CA PRO A 146 -10.54 5.33 -8.88
C PRO A 146 -10.35 6.86 -9.03
N PRO A 147 -10.09 7.40 -10.25
CA PRO A 147 -9.90 8.83 -10.45
C PRO A 147 -11.03 9.70 -9.91
N LEU A 148 -12.26 9.16 -9.90
CA LEU A 148 -13.45 9.83 -9.37
C LEU A 148 -13.29 10.19 -7.89
N VAL A 149 -12.60 9.38 -7.08
CA VAL A 149 -12.41 9.62 -5.65
C VAL A 149 -11.58 10.88 -5.44
N SER A 150 -10.43 10.94 -6.12
CA SER A 150 -9.53 12.10 -6.04
C SER A 150 -10.14 13.35 -6.66
N ARG A 151 -11.01 13.21 -7.66
CA ARG A 151 -11.74 14.33 -8.27
C ARG A 151 -12.83 14.85 -7.33
N GLY A 152 -13.70 13.98 -6.85
CA GLY A 152 -14.80 14.33 -5.94
C GLY A 152 -14.29 15.00 -4.66
N LEU A 153 -13.21 14.50 -4.06
CA LEU A 153 -12.62 15.13 -2.87
C LEU A 153 -12.03 16.52 -3.13
N ARG A 154 -11.61 16.82 -4.36
CA ARG A 154 -11.19 18.17 -4.75
C ARG A 154 -12.39 19.08 -4.95
N GLU A 155 -13.44 18.60 -5.61
CA GLU A 155 -14.68 19.34 -5.83
C GLU A 155 -15.40 19.66 -4.51
N LEU A 156 -15.33 18.76 -3.53
CA LEU A 156 -15.84 18.96 -2.17
C LEU A 156 -14.95 19.87 -1.29
N GLY A 157 -13.81 20.35 -1.80
CA GLY A 157 -12.87 21.20 -1.05
C GLY A 157 -12.13 20.47 0.08
N VAL A 158 -12.23 19.14 0.17
CA VAL A 158 -11.48 18.32 1.14
C VAL A 158 -10.00 18.33 0.76
N PHE A 159 -9.70 18.13 -0.53
CA PHE A 159 -8.36 18.30 -1.09
C PHE A 159 -8.22 19.67 -1.74
N SER A 160 -7.17 20.40 -1.37
CA SER A 160 -6.89 21.75 -1.87
C SER A 160 -5.38 21.98 -1.92
N GLY A 161 -4.77 21.51 -3.02
CA GLY A 161 -3.36 21.66 -3.31
C GLY A 161 -2.44 21.32 -2.14
N ALA A 162 -1.41 22.15 -1.94
CA ALA A 162 -0.45 21.95 -0.86
C ALA A 162 -1.00 22.26 0.54
N ALA A 163 -2.11 23.00 0.66
CA ALA A 163 -2.70 23.36 1.96
C ALA A 163 -3.43 22.15 2.57
N ARG A 164 -4.19 21.42 1.75
CA ARG A 164 -4.89 20.19 2.13
C ARG A 164 -4.52 19.07 1.13
N PRO A 165 -3.34 18.45 1.30
CA PRO A 165 -2.88 17.44 0.37
C PRO A 165 -3.76 16.18 0.44
N ALA A 166 -3.84 15.46 -0.67
CA ALA A 166 -4.54 14.19 -0.72
C ALA A 166 -3.95 13.18 0.27
N CYS A 167 -4.80 12.44 0.98
CA CYS A 167 -4.41 11.39 1.92
C CYS A 167 -5.32 10.17 1.84
N GLN A 168 -4.78 9.03 2.28
CA GLN A 168 -5.46 7.74 2.33
C GLN A 168 -6.76 7.83 3.13
N GLY A 169 -6.73 8.46 4.31
CA GLY A 169 -7.88 8.51 5.20
C GLY A 169 -9.10 9.18 4.58
N SER A 170 -8.94 10.34 3.94
CA SER A 170 -10.06 10.99 3.24
C SER A 170 -10.51 10.23 1.99
N ALA A 171 -9.57 9.61 1.26
CA ALA A 171 -9.91 8.79 0.09
C ALA A 171 -10.78 7.58 0.47
N GLN A 172 -10.39 6.88 1.53
CA GLN A 172 -11.16 5.77 2.09
C GLN A 172 -12.48 6.24 2.72
N GLY A 173 -12.50 7.39 3.39
CA GLY A 173 -13.72 7.97 3.94
C GLY A 173 -14.79 8.22 2.88
N LEU A 174 -14.40 8.74 1.70
CA LEU A 174 -15.34 8.91 0.59
C LEU A 174 -15.85 7.57 0.04
N LEU A 175 -14.99 6.57 -0.10
CA LEU A 175 -15.40 5.23 -0.54
C LEU A 175 -16.40 4.60 0.43
N GLY A 176 -16.12 4.66 1.74
CA GLY A 176 -17.03 4.17 2.78
C GLY A 176 -18.40 4.85 2.69
N TRP A 177 -18.41 6.18 2.56
CA TRP A 177 -19.66 6.93 2.39
C TRP A 177 -20.44 6.54 1.12
N LEU A 178 -19.76 6.31 -0.01
CA LEU A 178 -20.41 5.87 -1.25
C LEU A 178 -21.06 4.48 -1.09
N LEU A 179 -20.34 3.54 -0.47
CA LEU A 179 -20.84 2.19 -0.21
C LEU A 179 -22.05 2.19 0.73
N GLU A 180 -22.01 3.02 1.79
CA GLU A 180 -23.16 3.21 2.69
C GLU A 180 -24.40 3.73 1.96
N ARG A 181 -24.22 4.57 0.93
CA ARG A 181 -25.33 5.08 0.12
C ARG A 181 -25.89 4.05 -0.86
N GLU A 182 -25.03 3.24 -1.48
CA GLU A 182 -25.44 2.13 -2.35
C GLU A 182 -26.22 1.06 -1.58
N THR A 183 -25.87 0.82 -0.31
CA THR A 183 -26.55 -0.20 0.53
C THR A 183 -27.92 0.26 1.04
N ARG A 184 -28.20 1.57 1.00
CA ARG A 184 -29.46 2.19 1.47
C ARG A 184 -30.43 2.53 0.33
N GLY A 185 -30.03 2.36 -0.93
CA GLY A 185 -30.83 2.63 -2.13
C GLY A 185 -31.33 1.33 -2.76
#